data_AF-J0L7L7-F1
#
_entry.id   AF-J0L7L7-F1
#
_cell.length_a   1.000
_cell.length_b   1.000
_cell.length_c   1.000
_cell.angle_alpha   90.00
_cell.angle_beta   90.00
_cell.angle_gamma   90.00
#
_symmetry.space_group_name_H-M   'P 1'
#
loop_
_entity.id
_entity.type
_entity.pdbx_description
1 polymer ?
#
loop_
_entity_poly.entity_id
_entity_poly.type
_entity_poly.pdbx_seq_one_letter_code
_entity_poly.pdbx_strand_id
1 'polypeptide(L)'
;MLRRLDDDEKKTVARDRRSSIPEGFFGNQGSIILINESGLYSSILGSKLPTAKSFKKWITREVLPQIRKTGSYSLQKTEKLDFEEIQKTLNFGEKVLETLNSKNVFEKIQLDNLVKTQNGISILETLKINFDNLLFLPTELGKFLGISPVEMNQNFKEKGLQMKTDGVWKLTEKGQKFGVDVSETFPQIKWKIEVLFL
;
A
#
# COMPACT_ATOMS: atom_id res chain seq x y z
N MET A 1 -16.62 -40.64 28.11
CA MET A 1 -16.15 -39.80 27.00
C MET A 1 -15.34 -40.63 26.01
N LEU A 2 -14.23 -41.23 26.44
CA LEU A 2 -13.29 -41.98 25.57
C LEU A 2 -13.81 -43.32 25.01
N ARG A 3 -14.80 -43.96 25.64
CA ARG A 3 -15.42 -45.21 25.13
C ARG A 3 -16.22 -45.04 23.83
N ARG A 4 -16.51 -43.79 23.45
CA ARG A 4 -17.30 -43.46 22.25
C ARG A 4 -16.44 -43.12 21.04
N LEU A 5 -15.12 -43.07 21.22
CA LEU A 5 -14.18 -42.78 20.15
C LEU A 5 -13.90 -44.06 19.37
N ASP A 6 -13.81 -43.90 18.06
CA ASP A 6 -13.45 -44.99 17.16
C ASP A 6 -11.98 -45.40 17.38
N ASP A 7 -11.57 -46.55 16.85
CA ASP A 7 -10.24 -47.11 17.10
C ASP A 7 -9.13 -46.34 16.37
N ASP A 8 -9.45 -45.61 15.30
CA ASP A 8 -8.53 -44.69 14.61
C ASP A 8 -8.41 -43.32 15.30
N GLU A 9 -9.36 -42.97 16.16
CA GLU A 9 -9.40 -41.70 16.90
C GLU A 9 -8.61 -41.73 18.21
N LYS A 10 -8.24 -42.92 18.70
CA LYS A 10 -7.60 -43.10 20.00
C LYS A 10 -6.47 -44.14 19.96
N LYS A 11 -5.43 -43.94 20.76
CA LYS A 11 -4.36 -44.92 20.97
C LYS A 11 -4.06 -45.08 22.44
N THR A 12 -4.17 -46.31 22.94
CA THR A 12 -3.74 -46.65 24.29
C THR A 12 -2.24 -46.89 24.27
N VAL A 13 -1.51 -46.14 25.09
CA VAL A 13 -0.07 -46.29 25.29
C VAL A 13 0.14 -46.78 26.71
N ALA A 14 0.68 -47.98 26.85
CA ALA A 14 1.06 -48.53 28.14
C ALA A 14 2.40 -47.96 28.60
N ARG A 15 2.61 -47.96 29.92
CA ARG A 15 3.88 -47.59 30.53
C ARG A 15 4.97 -48.57 30.06
N ASP A 16 5.95 -48.05 29.34
CA ASP A 16 7.16 -48.77 28.94
C ASP A 16 8.38 -48.02 29.47
N ARG A 17 9.34 -48.76 30.04
CA ARG A 17 10.62 -48.23 30.53
C ARG A 17 11.48 -47.61 29.42
N ARG A 18 11.18 -47.93 28.16
CA ARG A 18 11.81 -47.32 26.98
C ARG A 18 11.01 -46.15 26.39
N SER A 19 9.85 -45.81 26.95
CA SER A 19 9.05 -44.69 26.45
C SER A 19 9.67 -43.35 26.86
N SER A 20 9.61 -42.38 25.96
CA SER A 20 10.01 -40.99 26.20
C SER A 20 8.96 -40.18 26.97
N ILE A 21 7.87 -40.82 27.42
CA ILE A 21 6.76 -40.17 28.13
C ILE A 21 7.09 -40.18 29.64
N PRO A 22 7.11 -39.02 30.32
CA PRO A 22 7.46 -38.97 31.74
C PRO A 22 6.50 -39.80 32.60
N GLU A 23 7.03 -40.49 33.62
CA GLU A 23 6.26 -41.45 34.43
C GLU A 23 5.01 -40.84 35.08
N GLY A 24 5.05 -39.55 35.41
CA GLY A 24 3.92 -38.82 36.00
C GLY A 24 2.66 -38.75 35.13
N PHE A 25 2.77 -38.93 33.81
CA PHE A 25 1.63 -38.88 32.90
C PHE A 25 0.74 -40.13 32.95
N PHE A 26 1.29 -41.30 33.31
CA PHE A 26 0.55 -42.57 33.33
C PHE A 26 -0.31 -42.77 34.59
N GLY A 27 -0.05 -41.97 35.63
CA GLY A 27 -0.73 -42.08 36.93
C GLY A 27 -0.75 -43.52 37.49
N ASN A 28 -1.79 -43.85 38.26
CA ASN A 28 -1.97 -45.18 38.85
C ASN A 28 -2.50 -46.24 37.87
N GLN A 29 -2.89 -45.86 36.65
CA GLN A 29 -3.53 -46.76 35.68
C GLN A 29 -2.52 -47.45 34.74
N GLY A 30 -1.25 -47.00 34.73
CA GLY A 30 -0.19 -47.62 33.95
C GLY A 30 -0.34 -47.50 32.42
N SER A 31 -1.33 -46.74 31.95
CA SER A 31 -1.56 -46.45 30.52
C SER A 31 -2.22 -45.09 30.36
N ILE A 32 -2.00 -44.45 29.22
CA ILE A 32 -2.67 -43.21 28.80
C ILE A 32 -3.38 -43.43 27.47
N ILE A 33 -4.39 -42.60 27.21
CA ILE A 33 -5.09 -42.59 25.93
C ILE A 33 -4.74 -41.29 25.22
N LEU A 34 -4.09 -41.43 24.07
CA LEU A 34 -3.86 -40.32 23.14
C LEU A 34 -5.03 -40.25 22.17
N ILE A 35 -5.50 -39.04 21.86
CA ILE A 35 -6.54 -38.80 20.86
C ILE A 35 -5.99 -37.88 19.78
N ASN A 36 -6.41 -38.10 18.54
CA ASN A 36 -6.09 -37.20 17.43
C ASN A 36 -7.13 -36.06 17.33
N GLU A 37 -7.01 -35.19 16.33
CA GLU A 37 -7.92 -34.07 16.14
C GLU A 37 -9.37 -34.52 15.87
N SER A 38 -9.58 -35.60 15.10
CA SER A 38 -10.92 -36.18 14.90
C SER A 38 -11.52 -36.61 16.24
N GLY A 39 -10.77 -37.38 17.04
CA GLY A 39 -11.20 -37.84 18.35
C GLY A 39 -11.43 -36.69 19.35
N LEU A 40 -10.69 -35.59 19.24
CA LEU A 40 -10.93 -34.36 19.99
C LEU A 40 -12.28 -33.73 19.61
N TYR A 41 -12.58 -33.56 18.33
CA TYR A 41 -13.87 -33.02 17.90
C TYR A 41 -15.03 -33.93 18.26
N SER A 42 -14.91 -35.24 18.03
CA SER A 42 -15.89 -36.27 18.44
C SER A 42 -16.16 -36.18 19.95
N SER A 43 -15.11 -36.02 20.75
CA SER A 43 -15.20 -35.79 22.19
C SER A 43 -15.95 -34.50 22.54
N ILE A 44 -15.61 -33.37 21.90
CA ILE A 44 -16.25 -32.07 22.15
C ILE A 44 -17.73 -32.10 21.76
N LEU A 45 -18.07 -32.67 20.61
CA LEU A 45 -19.45 -32.75 20.09
C LEU A 45 -20.36 -33.62 20.97
N GLY A 46 -19.79 -34.65 21.62
CA GLY A 46 -20.47 -35.53 22.57
C GLY A 46 -20.48 -35.05 24.02
N SER A 47 -19.72 -34.01 24.35
CA SER A 47 -19.58 -33.49 25.73
C SER A 47 -20.82 -32.69 26.18
N LYS A 48 -21.14 -32.77 27.48
CA LYS A 48 -22.21 -32.01 28.12
C LYS A 48 -21.73 -30.73 28.81
N LEU A 49 -20.41 -30.48 28.84
CA LEU A 49 -19.82 -29.32 29.49
C LEU A 49 -20.27 -28.00 28.84
N PRO A 50 -20.49 -26.92 29.61
CA PRO A 50 -20.90 -25.62 29.07
C PRO A 50 -19.95 -25.07 28.00
N THR A 51 -18.64 -25.19 28.21
CA THR A 51 -17.60 -24.76 27.28
C THR A 51 -17.68 -25.51 25.94
N ALA A 52 -17.84 -26.83 25.99
CA ALA A 52 -18.02 -27.67 24.80
C ALA A 52 -19.32 -27.33 24.04
N LYS A 53 -20.41 -27.00 24.77
CA LYS A 53 -21.67 -26.57 24.14
C LYS A 53 -21.52 -25.27 23.36
N SER A 54 -20.73 -24.30 23.85
CA SER A 54 -20.48 -23.04 23.13
C SER A 54 -19.76 -23.30 21.82
N PHE A 55 -18.68 -24.08 21.85
CA PHE A 55 -17.93 -24.47 20.65
C PHE A 55 -18.80 -25.25 19.65
N LYS A 56 -19.56 -26.24 20.12
CA LYS A 56 -20.52 -26.99 19.30
C LYS A 56 -21.54 -26.08 18.62
N LYS A 57 -22.10 -25.10 19.33
CA LYS A 57 -23.06 -24.13 18.76
C LYS A 57 -22.40 -23.26 17.71
N TRP A 58 -21.20 -22.76 17.97
CA TRP A 58 -20.45 -21.94 17.02
C TRP A 58 -20.19 -22.70 15.72
N ILE A 59 -19.65 -23.93 15.79
CA ILE A 59 -19.41 -24.75 14.61
C ILE A 59 -20.70 -25.03 13.83
N THR A 60 -21.77 -25.43 14.52
CA THR A 60 -23.01 -25.88 13.85
C THR A 60 -23.89 -24.74 13.35
N ARG A 61 -23.80 -23.54 13.93
CA ARG A 61 -24.61 -22.38 13.51
C ARG A 61 -23.90 -21.45 12.55
N GLU A 62 -22.57 -21.37 12.62
CA GLU A 62 -21.79 -20.38 11.89
C GLU A 62 -20.85 -21.07 10.89
N VAL A 63 -19.89 -21.86 11.39
CA VAL A 63 -18.79 -22.41 10.57
C VAL A 63 -19.30 -23.34 9.48
N LEU A 64 -20.00 -24.42 9.85
CA LEU A 64 -20.48 -25.41 8.87
C LEU A 64 -21.51 -24.83 7.90
N PRO A 65 -22.49 -24.00 8.34
CA PRO A 65 -23.40 -23.34 7.41
C PRO A 65 -22.70 -22.38 6.44
N GLN A 66 -21.65 -21.67 6.86
CA GLN A 66 -20.86 -20.84 5.96
C GLN A 66 -20.11 -21.70 4.94
N ILE A 67 -19.31 -22.67 5.38
CA ILE A 67 -18.57 -23.59 4.48
C ILE A 67 -19.52 -24.24 3.47
N ARG A 68 -20.70 -24.71 3.91
CA ARG A 68 -21.70 -25.31 3.01
C ARG A 68 -22.20 -24.33 1.93
N LYS A 69 -22.34 -23.05 2.26
CA LYS A 69 -22.89 -22.01 1.36
C LYS A 69 -21.83 -21.40 0.45
N THR A 70 -20.64 -21.13 0.98
CA THR A 70 -19.59 -20.33 0.32
C THR A 70 -18.35 -21.16 -0.05
N GLY A 71 -18.26 -22.41 0.41
CA GLY A 71 -17.07 -23.26 0.22
C GLY A 71 -15.93 -22.97 1.20
N SER A 72 -16.07 -21.97 2.07
CA SER A 72 -15.02 -21.55 3.01
C SER A 72 -15.60 -20.92 4.29
N TYR A 73 -14.79 -20.88 5.35
CA TYR A 73 -15.06 -20.09 6.56
C TYR A 73 -13.97 -19.04 6.70
N SER A 74 -14.36 -17.77 6.88
CA SER A 74 -13.42 -16.69 7.15
C SER A 74 -13.91 -15.85 8.34
N LEU A 75 -13.03 -15.61 9.28
CA LEU A 75 -13.26 -14.67 10.38
C LEU A 75 -13.19 -13.21 9.92
N GLN A 76 -12.61 -12.97 8.74
CA GLN A 76 -12.61 -11.66 8.13
C GLN A 76 -13.99 -11.44 7.52
N LYS A 77 -14.72 -10.46 8.07
CA LYS A 77 -15.93 -9.92 7.47
C LYS A 77 -15.53 -9.52 6.05
N THR A 78 -15.94 -10.30 5.05
CA THR A 78 -15.77 -9.90 3.66
C THR A 78 -16.58 -8.64 3.51
N GLU A 79 -15.93 -7.48 3.54
CA GLU A 79 -16.56 -6.23 3.16
C GLU A 79 -17.10 -6.47 1.76
N LYS A 80 -18.43 -6.55 1.67
CA LYS A 80 -19.07 -6.55 0.37
C LYS A 80 -18.74 -5.18 -0.19
N LEU A 81 -17.84 -5.16 -1.17
CA LEU A 81 -17.57 -3.97 -1.95
C LEU A 81 -18.92 -3.47 -2.48
N ASP A 82 -19.34 -2.30 -2.01
CA ASP A 82 -20.57 -1.68 -2.45
C ASP A 82 -20.37 -1.22 -3.88
N PHE A 83 -21.18 -1.74 -4.80
CA PHE A 83 -21.12 -1.37 -6.21
C PHE A 83 -21.33 0.14 -6.39
N GLU A 84 -22.16 0.76 -5.55
CA GLU A 84 -22.38 2.20 -5.59
C GLU A 84 -21.12 2.97 -5.16
N GLU A 85 -20.41 2.49 -4.15
CA GLU A 85 -19.15 3.08 -3.68
C GLU A 85 -18.02 2.92 -4.70
N ILE A 86 -17.94 1.76 -5.37
CA ILE A 86 -17.02 1.55 -6.48
C ILE A 86 -17.32 2.53 -7.61
N GLN A 87 -18.58 2.67 -8.02
CA GLN A 87 -18.95 3.56 -9.12
C GLN A 87 -18.64 5.03 -8.78
N LYS A 88 -18.91 5.46 -7.54
CA LYS A 88 -18.54 6.81 -7.06
C LYS A 88 -17.03 7.03 -7.13
N THR A 89 -16.25 6.04 -6.70
CA THR A 89 -14.78 6.09 -6.71
C THR A 89 -14.24 6.19 -8.14
N LEU A 90 -14.77 5.40 -9.06
CA LEU A 90 -14.39 5.43 -10.48
C LEU A 90 -14.72 6.78 -11.13
N ASN A 91 -15.94 7.28 -10.94
CA ASN A 91 -16.36 8.58 -11.48
C ASN A 91 -15.52 9.74 -10.92
N PHE A 92 -15.10 9.65 -9.66
CA PHE A 92 -14.18 10.63 -9.08
C PHE A 92 -12.81 10.56 -9.76
N GLY A 93 -12.27 9.36 -9.95
CA GLY A 93 -11.01 9.13 -10.67
C GLY A 93 -11.05 9.71 -12.09
N GLU A 94 -12.13 9.48 -12.83
CA GLU A 94 -12.33 10.05 -14.18
C GLU A 94 -12.29 11.58 -14.16
N LYS A 95 -13.00 12.23 -13.24
CA LYS A 95 -13.00 13.70 -13.10
C LYS A 95 -11.61 14.26 -12.78
N VAL A 96 -10.83 13.56 -11.95
CA VAL A 96 -9.44 13.95 -11.67
C VAL A 96 -8.61 13.91 -12.96
N LEU A 97 -8.75 12.85 -13.77
CA LEU A 97 -8.05 12.73 -15.04
C LEU A 97 -8.47 13.81 -16.05
N GLU A 98 -9.75 14.11 -16.17
CA GLU A 98 -10.25 15.21 -17.03
C GLU A 98 -9.69 16.58 -16.59
N THR A 99 -9.68 16.82 -15.29
CA THR A 99 -9.13 18.06 -14.71
C THR A 99 -7.64 18.19 -14.98
N LEU A 100 -6.88 17.09 -14.89
CA LEU A 100 -5.47 17.10 -15.26
C LEU A 100 -5.29 17.31 -16.75
N ASN A 101 -6.02 16.61 -17.60
CA ASN A 101 -5.84 16.67 -19.06
C ASN A 101 -6.16 18.05 -19.66
N SER A 102 -7.11 18.78 -19.06
CA SER A 102 -7.44 20.16 -19.47
C SER A 102 -6.41 21.20 -19.01
N LYS A 103 -5.53 20.86 -18.07
CA LYS A 103 -4.51 21.74 -17.52
C LYS A 103 -3.21 21.67 -18.30
N ASN A 104 -2.53 22.81 -18.41
CA ASN A 104 -1.17 22.82 -18.92
C ASN A 104 -0.19 22.21 -17.88
N VAL A 105 1.05 21.95 -18.30
CA VAL A 105 2.07 21.29 -17.46
C VAL A 105 2.27 22.02 -16.13
N PHE A 106 2.24 23.34 -16.15
CA PHE A 106 2.44 24.14 -14.96
C PHE A 106 1.29 24.03 -13.96
N GLU A 107 0.06 24.17 -14.45
CA GLU A 107 -1.15 24.04 -13.62
C GLU A 107 -1.25 22.65 -12.99
N LYS A 108 -0.80 21.60 -13.71
CA LYS A 108 -0.70 20.23 -13.17
C LYS A 108 0.23 20.16 -11.97
N ILE A 109 1.40 20.79 -12.05
CA ILE A 109 2.39 20.76 -10.96
C ILE A 109 1.95 21.62 -9.77
N GLN A 110 1.32 22.77 -10.02
CA GLN A 110 0.73 23.57 -8.93
C GLN A 110 -0.35 22.78 -8.18
N LEU A 111 -1.23 22.12 -8.92
CA LEU A 111 -2.26 21.26 -8.34
C LEU A 111 -1.64 20.10 -7.54
N ASP A 112 -0.59 19.47 -8.08
CA ASP A 112 0.13 18.39 -7.40
C ASP A 112 0.72 18.85 -6.07
N ASN A 113 1.41 19.99 -6.06
CA ASN A 113 1.99 20.56 -4.83
C ASN A 113 0.91 20.95 -3.81
N LEU A 114 -0.22 21.49 -4.26
CA LEU A 114 -1.35 21.82 -3.39
C LEU A 114 -1.91 20.57 -2.72
N VAL A 115 -2.15 19.51 -3.49
CA VAL A 115 -2.67 18.25 -2.95
C VAL A 115 -1.63 17.53 -2.07
N LYS A 116 -0.35 17.58 -2.44
CA LYS A 116 0.74 17.02 -1.65
C LYS A 116 0.89 17.73 -0.29
N THR A 117 0.72 19.05 -0.24
CA THR A 117 0.79 19.81 1.01
C THR A 117 -0.43 19.59 1.92
N GLN A 118 -1.62 19.42 1.34
CA GLN A 118 -2.85 19.20 2.12
C GLN A 118 -3.02 17.74 2.57
N ASN A 119 -2.64 16.77 1.73
CA ASN A 119 -3.00 15.36 1.91
C ASN A 119 -1.78 14.42 1.97
N GLY A 120 -0.56 14.90 1.69
CA GLY A 120 0.64 14.07 1.65
C GLY A 120 0.76 13.18 0.40
N ILE A 121 -0.12 13.33 -0.59
CA ILE A 121 -0.19 12.50 -1.80
C ILE A 121 0.21 13.33 -3.01
N SER A 122 1.17 12.83 -3.81
CA SER A 122 1.42 13.37 -5.15
C SER A 122 0.57 12.63 -6.17
N ILE A 123 -0.30 13.36 -6.85
CA ILE A 123 -1.14 12.87 -7.95
C ILE A 123 -0.28 12.48 -9.14
N LEU A 124 0.74 13.28 -9.46
CA LEU A 124 1.64 13.01 -10.59
C LEU A 124 2.46 11.74 -10.37
N GLU A 125 3.01 11.55 -9.17
CA GLU A 125 3.71 10.29 -8.82
C GLU A 125 2.74 9.10 -8.85
N THR A 126 1.53 9.26 -8.29
CA THR A 126 0.50 8.20 -8.26
C THR A 126 0.09 7.75 -9.66
N LEU A 127 -0.09 8.70 -10.57
CA LEU A 127 -0.48 8.45 -11.96
C LEU A 127 0.73 8.19 -12.89
N LYS A 128 1.95 8.22 -12.35
CA LYS A 128 3.21 8.06 -13.11
C LYS A 128 3.35 9.07 -14.26
N ILE A 129 2.90 10.29 -14.04
CA ILE A 129 3.04 11.40 -14.99
C ILE A 129 4.32 12.15 -14.64
N ASN A 130 5.28 12.21 -15.58
CA ASN A 130 6.53 12.94 -15.42
C ASN A 130 6.74 13.97 -16.53
N PHE A 131 7.59 14.95 -16.26
CA PHE A 131 7.86 16.09 -17.15
C PHE A 131 9.37 16.27 -17.42
N ASP A 132 10.17 15.26 -17.12
CA ASP A 132 11.64 15.34 -17.04
C ASP A 132 12.31 15.77 -18.35
N ASN A 133 11.63 15.53 -19.48
CA ASN A 133 12.08 15.87 -20.83
C ASN A 133 11.60 17.24 -21.33
N LEU A 134 10.82 17.97 -20.54
CA LEU A 134 10.34 19.31 -20.89
C LEU A 134 11.30 20.38 -20.40
N LEU A 135 11.67 21.27 -21.32
CA LEU A 135 12.61 22.35 -21.11
C LEU A 135 11.96 23.68 -21.44
N PHE A 136 12.02 24.62 -20.49
CA PHE A 136 11.34 25.90 -20.55
C PHE A 136 12.34 27.05 -20.54
N LEU A 137 11.99 28.13 -21.23
CA LEU A 137 12.76 29.36 -21.19
C LEU A 137 12.52 30.12 -19.87
N PRO A 138 13.50 30.91 -19.39
CA PRO A 138 13.29 31.79 -18.24
C PRO A 138 12.11 32.74 -18.41
N THR A 139 11.81 33.15 -19.64
CA THR A 139 10.64 33.97 -19.98
C THR A 139 9.32 33.23 -19.79
N GLU A 140 9.25 31.93 -20.16
CA GLU A 140 8.08 31.08 -19.98
C GLU A 140 7.84 30.79 -18.49
N LEU A 141 8.93 30.49 -17.77
CA LEU A 141 8.90 30.27 -16.33
C LEU A 141 8.55 31.55 -15.55
N GLY A 142 9.03 32.71 -16.02
CA GLY A 142 8.68 34.02 -15.43
C GLY A 142 7.20 34.34 -15.61
N LYS A 143 6.65 34.15 -16.82
CA LYS A 143 5.21 34.27 -17.08
C LYS A 143 4.39 33.39 -16.14
N PHE A 144 4.84 32.16 -15.91
CA PHE A 144 4.19 31.24 -15.00
C PHE A 144 4.13 31.75 -13.55
N LEU A 145 5.22 32.35 -13.06
CA LEU A 145 5.28 32.91 -11.70
C LEU A 145 4.68 34.33 -11.60
N GLY A 146 4.20 34.91 -12.69
CA GLY A 146 3.73 36.30 -12.72
C GLY A 146 4.85 37.33 -12.57
N ILE A 147 6.10 36.95 -12.85
CA ILE A 147 7.28 37.83 -12.73
C ILE A 147 7.89 38.14 -14.09
N SER A 148 8.67 39.21 -14.15
CA SER A 148 9.32 39.61 -15.39
C SER A 148 10.42 38.60 -15.80
N PRO A 149 10.74 38.46 -17.11
CA PRO A 149 11.88 37.66 -17.53
C PRO A 149 13.22 38.08 -16.92
N VAL A 150 13.38 39.37 -16.63
CA VAL A 150 14.58 39.93 -15.99
C VAL A 150 14.67 39.43 -14.55
N GLU A 151 13.57 39.53 -13.81
CA GLU A 151 13.45 39.04 -12.44
C GLU A 151 13.65 37.53 -12.36
N MET A 152 13.11 36.77 -13.31
CA MET A 152 13.33 35.32 -13.34
C MET A 152 14.79 34.93 -13.53
N ASN A 153 15.50 35.62 -14.44
CA ASN A 153 16.93 35.41 -14.61
C ASN A 153 17.74 35.83 -13.38
N GLN A 154 17.30 36.87 -12.68
CA GLN A 154 17.91 37.33 -11.44
C GLN A 154 17.72 36.28 -10.32
N ASN A 155 16.51 35.71 -10.18
CA ASN A 155 16.24 34.62 -9.23
C ASN A 155 17.15 33.41 -9.46
N PHE A 156 17.35 33.00 -10.72
CA PHE A 156 18.28 31.92 -11.04
C PHE A 156 19.73 32.25 -10.67
N LYS A 157 20.15 33.50 -10.86
CA LYS A 157 21.47 33.97 -10.44
C LYS A 157 21.62 33.94 -8.92
N GLU A 158 20.62 34.42 -8.18
CA GLU A 158 20.61 34.45 -6.71
C GLU A 158 20.61 33.04 -6.11
N LYS A 159 19.90 32.09 -6.74
CA LYS A 159 19.96 30.66 -6.39
C LYS A 159 21.29 30.00 -6.78
N GLY A 160 22.21 30.72 -7.43
CA GLY A 160 23.51 30.22 -7.89
C GLY A 160 23.39 29.20 -9.02
N LEU A 161 22.33 29.25 -9.82
CA LEU A 161 22.07 28.31 -10.91
C LEU A 161 22.70 28.79 -12.22
N GLN A 162 22.72 30.09 -12.46
CA GLN A 162 23.36 30.70 -13.63
C GLN A 162 24.20 31.91 -13.25
N MET A 163 25.13 32.28 -14.12
CA MET A 163 25.95 33.48 -13.99
C MET A 163 25.99 34.26 -15.30
N LYS A 164 26.26 35.56 -15.23
CA LYS A 164 26.36 36.42 -16.41
C LYS A 164 27.83 36.69 -16.69
N THR A 165 28.30 36.27 -17.87
CA THR A 165 29.68 36.45 -18.34
C THR A 165 29.64 37.10 -19.71
N ASP A 166 30.33 38.22 -19.89
CA ASP A 166 30.38 38.98 -21.16
C ASP A 166 28.99 39.31 -21.74
N GLY A 167 28.04 39.62 -20.87
CA GLY A 167 26.67 39.95 -21.27
C GLY A 167 25.75 38.74 -21.51
N VAL A 168 26.29 37.52 -21.53
CA VAL A 168 25.55 36.27 -21.81
C VAL A 168 25.35 35.47 -20.53
N TRP A 169 24.16 34.86 -20.37
CA TRP A 169 23.90 33.94 -19.27
C TRP A 169 24.52 32.57 -19.55
N LYS A 170 25.25 32.03 -18.58
CA LYS A 170 25.88 30.70 -18.63
C LYS A 170 25.48 29.88 -17.40
N LEU A 171 25.35 28.56 -17.60
CA LEU A 171 25.08 27.63 -16.51
C LEU A 171 26.27 27.53 -15.56
N THR A 172 25.97 27.43 -14.26
CA THR A 172 26.94 26.98 -13.25
C THR A 172 26.92 25.46 -13.14
N GLU A 173 27.88 24.86 -12.43
CA GLU A 173 27.85 23.42 -12.10
C GLU A 173 26.55 23.01 -11.38
N LYS A 174 26.03 23.86 -10.49
CA LYS A 174 24.73 23.63 -9.82
C LYS A 174 23.57 23.68 -10.83
N GLY A 175 23.63 24.62 -11.77
CA GLY A 175 22.61 24.80 -12.80
C GLY A 175 22.53 23.66 -13.81
N GLN A 176 23.66 23.04 -14.17
CA GLN A 176 23.71 21.94 -15.15
C GLN A 176 22.83 20.74 -14.78
N LYS A 177 22.47 20.57 -13.50
CA LYS A 177 21.55 19.52 -13.06
C LYS A 177 20.12 19.72 -13.58
N PHE A 178 19.73 20.98 -13.81
CA PHE A 178 18.37 21.38 -14.13
C PHE A 178 18.25 22.13 -15.44
N GLY A 179 19.34 22.62 -16.01
CA GLY A 179 19.35 23.43 -17.23
C GLY A 179 20.21 22.83 -18.34
N VAL A 180 19.84 23.18 -19.57
CA VAL A 180 20.59 22.88 -20.79
C VAL A 180 20.93 24.20 -21.47
N ASP A 181 22.20 24.38 -21.77
CA ASP A 181 22.67 25.51 -22.57
C ASP A 181 22.40 25.21 -24.04
N VAL A 182 21.59 26.04 -24.70
CA VAL A 182 21.29 25.92 -26.14
C VAL A 182 21.91 27.05 -26.95
N SER A 183 22.95 27.70 -26.39
CA SER A 183 23.67 28.83 -27.00
C SER A 183 24.26 28.54 -28.38
N GLU A 184 24.47 27.27 -28.73
CA GLU A 184 24.88 26.85 -30.08
C GLU A 184 23.82 27.20 -31.15
N THR A 185 22.54 27.22 -30.77
CA THR A 185 21.43 27.55 -31.67
C THR A 185 20.88 28.95 -31.43
N PHE A 186 20.72 29.34 -30.16
CA PHE A 186 20.29 30.67 -29.73
C PHE A 186 20.89 30.95 -28.34
N PRO A 187 21.40 32.17 -28.03
CA PRO A 187 22.09 32.49 -26.77
C PRO A 187 21.14 32.47 -25.56
N GLN A 188 20.72 31.27 -25.15
CA GLN A 188 19.62 31.01 -24.23
C GLN A 188 19.91 29.73 -23.44
N ILE A 189 19.45 29.70 -22.20
CA ILE A 189 19.44 28.50 -21.35
C ILE A 189 17.99 28.07 -21.23
N LYS A 190 17.73 26.76 -21.35
CA LYS A 190 16.43 26.19 -21.01
C LYS A 190 16.53 25.38 -19.72
N TRP A 191 15.41 25.29 -19.01
CA TRP A 191 15.35 24.74 -17.66
C TRP A 191 14.25 23.70 -17.53
N LYS A 192 14.54 22.60 -16.83
CA LYS A 192 13.53 21.69 -16.30
C LYS A 192 12.64 22.44 -15.31
N ILE A 193 11.37 22.08 -15.26
CA ILE A 193 10.40 22.75 -14.41
C ILE A 193 10.67 22.59 -12.90
N GLU A 194 11.36 21.52 -12.52
CA GLU A 194 11.80 21.23 -11.15
C GLU A 194 12.62 22.37 -10.54
N VAL A 195 13.29 23.18 -11.37
CA VAL A 195 14.09 24.32 -10.94
C VAL A 195 13.29 25.34 -10.11
N LEU A 196 11.97 25.39 -10.30
CA LEU A 196 11.07 26.29 -9.57
C LEU A 196 10.88 25.89 -8.10
N PHE A 197 11.10 24.62 -7.78
CA PHE A 197 10.87 24.06 -6.43
C PHE A 197 12.16 23.88 -5.62
N LEU A 198 13.29 24.39 -6.14
CA LEU A 198 14.59 24.44 -5.45
C LEU A 198 14.69 25.56 -4.42
#